data_AF-A0A9E5YWC7-F1
#
_entry.id   AF-A0A9E5YWC7-F1
#
_cell.length_a   1.000
_cell.length_b   1.000
_cell.length_c   1.000
_cell.angle_alpha   90.00
_cell.angle_beta   90.00
_cell.angle_gamma   90.00
#
_symmetry.space_group_name_H-M   'P 1'
#
loop_
_entity.id
_entity.type
_entity.pdbx_description
1 polymer ?
#
loop_
_entity_poly.entity_id
_entity_poly.type
_entity_poly.pdbx_seq_one_letter_code
_entity_poly.pdbx_strand_id
1 'polypeptide(L)'
;HEEVLDAVQQRLDEHPEKMKQRRETAEHPFGTIKCWMGYTHFQMKTLKHVRTEMALHVLAYNLKRAIMKIMGIGPLIAAMTPA
;
A
#
# COMPACT_ATOMS: atom_id res chain seq x y z
N HIS A 1 -11.80 21.57 13.17
CA HIS A 1 -10.52 21.14 12.57
C HIS A 1 -9.50 20.76 13.63
N GLU A 2 -9.39 21.52 14.72
CA GLU A 2 -8.49 21.27 15.84
C GLU A 2 -8.78 19.96 16.59
N GLU A 3 -10.05 19.68 16.88
CA GLU A 3 -10.48 18.43 17.55
C GLU A 3 -10.04 17.14 16.84
N VAL A 4 -9.92 17.17 15.51
CA VAL A 4 -9.46 16.01 14.73
C VAL A 4 -7.95 15.81 14.90
N LEU A 5 -7.19 16.90 15.03
CA LEU A 5 -5.76 16.85 15.27
C LEU A 5 -5.47 16.36 16.68
N ASP A 6 -6.23 16.84 17.67
CA ASP A 6 -6.11 16.39 19.06
C ASP A 6 -6.42 14.90 19.19
N ALA A 7 -7.48 14.41 18.53
CA ALA A 7 -7.82 12.99 18.50
C ALA A 7 -6.79 12.13 17.76
N VAL A 8 -6.06 12.67 16.77
CA VAL A 8 -4.92 11.98 16.14
C VAL A 8 -3.74 11.95 17.11
N GLN A 9 -3.42 13.07 17.75
CA GLN A 9 -2.30 13.19 18.67
C GLN A 9 -2.47 12.25 19.86
N GLN A 10 -3.65 12.23 20.48
CA GLN A 10 -3.96 11.32 21.59
C GLN A 10 -3.75 9.85 21.20
N ARG A 11 -4.19 9.43 20.01
CA ARG A 11 -3.99 8.05 19.53
C ARG A 11 -2.53 7.70 19.25
N LEU A 12 -1.71 8.70 18.92
CA LEU A 12 -0.27 8.52 18.72
C LEU A 12 0.46 8.45 20.05
N ASP A 13 0.05 9.25 21.04
CA ASP A 13 0.63 9.25 22.38
C ASP A 13 0.30 7.97 23.15
N GLU A 14 -0.91 7.43 22.97
CA GLU A 14 -1.33 6.13 23.53
C GLU A 14 -0.57 4.94 22.89
N HIS A 15 -0.04 5.11 21.68
CA HIS A 15 0.56 4.03 20.88
C HIS A 15 1.77 4.51 20.06
N PRO A 16 2.88 4.92 20.71
CA PRO A 16 4.03 5.50 20.04
C PRO A 16 4.72 4.53 19.06
N GLU A 17 4.56 3.22 19.25
CA GLU A 17 5.08 2.17 18.37
C GLU A 17 4.47 2.20 16.97
N LYS A 18 3.23 2.70 16.82
CA LYS A 18 2.49 2.67 15.54
C LYS A 18 3.20 3.49 14.46
N MET A 19 3.86 4.58 14.82
CA MET A 19 4.63 5.38 13.85
C MET A 19 5.84 4.63 13.32
N LYS A 20 6.53 3.90 14.20
CA LYS A 20 7.65 3.04 13.80
C LYS A 20 7.17 1.90 12.91
N GLN A 21 6.10 1.23 13.29
CA GLN A 21 5.50 0.15 12.49
C GLN A 21 5.06 0.64 11.11
N ARG A 22 4.43 1.82 11.03
CA ARG A 22 4.03 2.43 9.76
C ARG A 22 5.22 2.68 8.84
N ARG A 23 6.31 3.24 9.38
CA ARG A 23 7.56 3.47 8.63
C ARG A 23 8.12 2.17 8.05
N GLU A 24 8.11 1.10 8.85
CA GLU A 24 8.70 -0.19 8.46
C GLU A 24 7.81 -0.97 7.48
N THR A 25 6.49 -0.89 7.61
CA THR A 25 5.57 -1.77 6.89
C THR A 25 4.89 -1.12 5.70
N ALA A 26 4.53 0.16 5.80
CA ALA A 26 3.64 0.82 4.84
C ALA A 26 4.39 1.85 3.98
N GLU A 27 5.24 2.67 4.59
CA GLU A 27 5.86 3.80 3.88
C GLU A 27 6.72 3.36 2.70
N HIS A 28 7.49 2.28 2.85
CA HIS A 28 8.35 1.80 1.76
C HIS A 28 7.55 1.23 0.56
N PRO A 29 6.54 0.35 0.75
CA PRO A 29 5.62 -0.02 -0.33
C PRO A 29 4.94 1.17 -1.02
N PHE A 30 4.39 2.11 -0.24
CA PHE A 30 3.72 3.28 -0.80
C PHE A 30 4.68 4.18 -1.57
N GLY A 31 5.91 4.38 -1.09
CA GLY A 31 6.95 5.12 -1.80
C GLY A 31 7.30 4.48 -3.15
N THR A 32 7.44 3.15 -3.17
CA THR A 32 7.74 2.40 -4.40
C THR A 32 6.59 2.51 -5.41
N ILE A 33 5.36 2.31 -4.96
CA ILE A 33 4.16 2.44 -5.81
C ILE A 33 4.09 3.84 -6.41
N LYS A 34 4.23 4.90 -5.59
CA LYS A 34 4.21 6.29 -6.07
C LYS A 34 5.32 6.59 -7.07
N CYS A 35 6.52 6.06 -6.85
CA CYS A 35 7.63 6.21 -7.78
C CYS A 35 7.31 5.56 -9.14
N TRP A 36 6.70 4.36 -9.16
CA TRP A 36 6.33 3.67 -10.38
C TRP A 36 5.15 4.33 -11.13
N MET A 37 4.20 4.90 -10.39
CA MET A 37 3.04 5.59 -10.98
C MET A 37 3.41 6.89 -11.71
N GLY A 38 4.59 7.45 -11.44
CA GLY A 38 4.91 8.81 -11.83
C GLY A 38 4.35 9.79 -10.79
N TYR A 39 5.19 10.74 -10.37
CA TYR A 39 4.97 11.64 -9.24
C TYR A 39 3.76 12.58 -9.37
N THR A 40 3.05 12.54 -10.48
CA THR A 40 2.18 13.62 -10.91
C THR A 40 0.72 13.28 -10.64
N HIS A 41 0.03 12.41 -11.38
CA HIS A 41 -1.43 12.32 -11.28
C HIS A 41 -1.99 10.91 -11.57
N PHE A 42 -3.13 10.57 -10.94
CA PHE A 42 -3.95 9.45 -11.41
C PHE A 42 -4.46 9.76 -12.82
N GLN A 43 -4.45 8.76 -13.69
CA GLN A 43 -4.94 8.89 -15.06
C GLN A 43 -6.46 9.00 -15.11
N MET A 44 -7.14 8.34 -14.16
CA MET A 44 -8.59 8.30 -14.10
C MET A 44 -9.18 9.49 -13.34
N LYS A 45 -10.40 9.86 -13.71
CA LYS A 45 -11.19 10.89 -13.02
C LYS A 45 -12.31 10.26 -12.19
N THR A 46 -12.74 10.97 -11.15
CA THR A 46 -13.73 10.57 -10.13
C THR A 46 -13.23 9.50 -9.14
N LEU A 47 -13.71 9.56 -7.90
CA LEU A 47 -13.25 8.66 -6.82
C LEU A 47 -13.43 7.18 -7.14
N LYS A 48 -14.50 6.81 -7.84
CA LYS A 48 -14.77 5.40 -8.20
C LYS A 48 -13.64 4.84 -9.05
N HIS A 49 -13.25 5.53 -10.12
CA HIS A 49 -12.22 5.05 -11.03
C HIS A 49 -10.81 5.19 -10.45
N VAL A 50 -10.53 6.26 -9.71
CA VAL A 50 -9.25 6.45 -9.01
C VAL A 50 -9.00 5.34 -8.00
N ARG A 51 -10.03 4.88 -7.28
CA ARG A 51 -9.92 3.73 -6.37
C ARG A 51 -9.54 2.46 -7.11
N THR A 52 -10.12 2.21 -8.29
CA THR A 52 -9.76 1.07 -9.14
C THR A 52 -8.32 1.15 -9.62
N GLU A 53 -7.88 2.33 -10.08
CA GLU A 53 -6.49 2.56 -10.49
C GLU A 53 -5.50 2.28 -9.35
N MET A 54 -5.77 2.82 -8.15
CA MET A 54 -4.97 2.53 -6.96
C MET A 54 -4.95 1.04 -6.62
N ALA A 55 -6.09 0.35 -6.70
CA ALA A 55 -6.17 -1.08 -6.43
C ALA A 55 -5.30 -1.90 -7.40
N LEU A 56 -5.27 -1.54 -8.69
CA LEU A 56 -4.42 -2.18 -9.69
C LEU A 56 -2.93 -1.95 -9.40
N HIS A 57 -2.53 -0.75 -9.00
CA HIS A 57 -1.14 -0.48 -8.61
C HIS A 57 -0.69 -1.29 -7.40
N VAL A 58 -1.53 -1.37 -6.37
CA VAL A 58 -1.26 -2.19 -5.18
C VAL A 58 -1.16 -3.66 -5.55
N LEU A 59 -2.08 -4.16 -6.39
CA LEU A 59 -2.04 -5.54 -6.87
C LEU A 59 -0.74 -5.84 -7.64
N ALA A 60 -0.38 -4.98 -8.60
CA ALA A 60 0.83 -5.14 -9.39
C ALA A 60 2.10 -5.15 -8.51
N TYR A 61 2.17 -4.25 -7.53
CA TYR A 61 3.27 -4.23 -6.55
C TYR A 61 3.33 -5.53 -5.75
N ASN A 62 2.18 -5.99 -5.22
CA ASN A 62 2.11 -7.21 -4.42
C ASN A 62 2.53 -8.44 -5.21
N LEU A 63 2.07 -8.59 -6.46
CA LEU A 63 2.46 -9.68 -7.34
C LEU A 63 3.97 -9.64 -7.63
N LYS A 64 4.52 -8.47 -7.99
CA LYS A 64 5.95 -8.33 -8.23
C LYS A 64 6.77 -8.63 -6.99
N ARG A 65 6.33 -8.21 -5.80
CA ARG A 65 6.99 -8.53 -4.53
C ARG A 65 6.95 -10.03 -4.23
N ALA A 66 5.80 -10.67 -4.40
CA ALA A 66 5.64 -12.12 -4.18
C ALA A 66 6.57 -12.93 -5.11
N ILE A 67 6.59 -12.58 -6.39
CA ILE A 67 7.42 -13.25 -7.41
C ILE A 67 8.91 -13.00 -7.17
N MET A 68 9.33 -11.75 -6.92
CA MET A 68 10.75 -11.39 -6.96
C MET A 68 11.45 -11.51 -5.60
N LYS A 69 10.73 -11.43 -4.49
CA LYS A 69 11.33 -11.28 -3.14
C LYS A 69 10.83 -12.26 -2.10
N ILE A 70 9.70 -12.96 -2.30
CA ILE A 70 9.12 -13.82 -1.28
C ILE A 70 9.21 -15.30 -1.66
N MET A 71 8.54 -15.73 -2.73
CA MET A 71 8.36 -17.16 -3.00
C MET A 71 8.59 -17.60 -4.45
N GLY A 72 8.68 -16.67 -5.40
CA GLY A 72 8.87 -17.03 -6.82
C GLY A 72 7.56 -17.35 -7.55
N ILE A 73 7.66 -17.48 -8.88
CA ILE A 73 6.49 -17.62 -9.76
C ILE A 73 5.80 -19.00 -9.62
N GLY A 74 6.56 -20.08 -9.52
CA GLY A 74 6.03 -21.45 -9.44
C GLY A 74 5.16 -21.67 -8.20
N PRO A 75 5.69 -21.43 -6.98
CA PRO A 75 4.91 -21.55 -5.75
C PRO A 75 3.70 -20.63 -5.70
N LEU A 76 3.80 -19.43 -6.29
CA LEU A 76 2.68 -18.50 -6.38
C LEU A 76 1.54 -19.05 -7.25
N ILE A 77 1.85 -19.57 -8.44
CA ILE A 77 0.84 -20.18 -9.33
C ILE A 77 0.19 -21.39 -8.66
N ALA A 78 0.99 -22.24 -8.00
CA ALA A 78 0.47 -23.40 -7.28
C ALA A 78 -0.53 -22.99 -6.19
N ALA A 79 -0.24 -21.93 -5.42
CA ALA A 79 -1.14 -21.41 -4.39
C ALA A 79 -2.43 -20.77 -4.92
N MET A 80 -2.47 -20.37 -6.20
CA MET A 80 -3.64 -19.78 -6.85
C MET A 80 -4.51 -20.80 -7.59
N THR A 81 -3.99 -22.02 -7.80
CA THR A 81 -4.73 -23.08 -8.48
C THR A 81 -5.74 -23.67 -7.49
N PRO A 82 -7.05 -23.71 -7.81
CA PRO A 82 -8.04 -24.36 -6.97
C PRO A 82 -7.68 -25.84 -6.77
N ALA A 83 -7.97 -26.37 -5.57
CA ALA A 83 -7.81 -27.80 -5.26
C ALA A 83 -8.70 -28.68 -6.15
#